data_AF-A0A5P1E9G4-F1
#
_entry.id   AF-A0A5P1E9G4-F1
#
_cell.length_a   1.000
_cell.length_b   1.000
_cell.length_c   1.000
_cell.angle_alpha   90.00
_cell.angle_beta   90.00
_cell.angle_gamma   90.00
#
_symmetry.space_group_name_H-M   'P 1'
#
loop_
_entity.id
_entity.type
_entity.pdbx_description
1 polymer ?
#
loop_
_entity_poly.entity_id
_entity_poly.type
_entity_poly.pdbx_seq_one_letter_code
_entity_poly.pdbx_strand_id
1 'polypeptide(L)'
;MGLRRLSVRPEDFGELNVGVGVGVKGRGQSRANTWHNVLVSMQKRTKILVAELEGRSPVEPFPSLVIGADGVEAKGSYAEAQAMFLSPDESKIKELVNVLKEKKIGVVAHFYMDPEVQGVLTAAQKQWPNIHISDSLVMADTAVKMAEAGCQYITVLGVDFMSENVRAILDQAGFEKVGVYRMSNEQIGCSLADAAESPTYMQFLERASRSPPSLHVIYINTSLQTKACGHEVVPTITCTSSNVVQTILQAFAQIPDVNIWYGPDSYMGANIAELFHQMAKLTDEEISEIHPEHNRNSIKSLLPRVHYYQDGACIVHDMFGNEVVEKIKELYCDAFLTAHFEVPGEMFSLAMEAKRRGMGVVGSTQNILDFFKSRVQDALDRDLDDHLQFVLGTESGMITSIVAAVRGLLSSPAYLSRKSRVTVEVVFPVSSDSISKTKLNSSEGVNSSIANDLAKLTVVPGVTTGEGCSIHGGCASCPYMKMNTLSSLLNISHELPDSENALCGYQASRFNATTPLGKSIAEVGCEPILHMRHFQARRQLPEKLVHQILMRSNDGAAVS
;
A
#
# COMPACT_ATOMS: atom_id res chain seq x y z
N MET A 1 -24.81 35.59 -2.38
CA MET A 1 -23.53 36.24 -2.73
C MET A 1 -22.50 35.13 -2.90
N GLY A 2 -22.00 34.92 -4.12
CA GLY A 2 -21.00 33.88 -4.37
C GLY A 2 -19.68 34.22 -3.70
N LEU A 3 -19.37 33.56 -2.58
CA LEU A 3 -18.04 33.57 -1.98
C LEU A 3 -17.06 32.98 -3.01
N ARG A 4 -16.35 33.86 -3.75
CA ARG A 4 -15.19 33.45 -4.54
C ARG A 4 -14.24 32.70 -3.62
N ARG A 5 -13.85 31.49 -4.03
CA ARG A 5 -12.85 30.65 -3.34
C ARG A 5 -11.62 31.51 -3.09
N LEU A 6 -11.37 31.90 -1.84
CA LEU A 6 -10.13 32.54 -1.43
C LEU A 6 -9.03 31.48 -1.52
N SER A 7 -8.40 31.40 -2.69
CA SER A 7 -7.23 30.57 -2.97
C SER A 7 -6.01 31.22 -2.30
N VAL A 8 -5.94 31.12 -0.98
CA VAL A 8 -4.78 31.60 -0.20
C VAL A 8 -3.77 30.46 -0.12
N ARG A 9 -2.53 30.69 -0.53
CA ARG A 9 -1.41 29.74 -0.43
C ARG A 9 -0.60 30.05 0.84
N PRO A 10 0.16 29.09 1.40
CA PRO A 10 1.10 29.38 2.48
C PRO A 10 2.09 30.50 2.14
N GLU A 11 2.45 30.61 0.86
CA GLU A 11 3.30 31.66 0.29
C GLU A 11 2.75 33.08 0.51
N ASP A 12 1.42 33.24 0.54
CA ASP A 12 0.74 34.53 0.72
C ASP A 12 0.90 35.08 2.15
N PHE A 13 1.39 34.26 3.09
CA PHE A 13 1.71 34.64 4.46
C PHE A 13 3.20 34.91 4.69
N GLY A 14 4.00 35.00 3.63
CA GLY A 14 5.43 35.30 3.72
C GLY A 14 5.73 36.56 4.54
N GLU A 15 4.84 37.56 4.50
CA GLU A 15 4.96 38.82 5.25
C GLU A 15 4.62 38.70 6.75
N LEU A 16 3.95 37.64 7.20
CA LEU A 16 3.74 37.39 8.65
C LEU A 16 5.02 36.89 9.36
N ASN A 17 6.12 36.70 8.63
CA ASN A 17 7.43 36.35 9.16
C ASN A 17 8.23 37.55 9.72
N VAL A 18 7.58 38.66 10.09
CA VAL A 18 8.27 39.80 10.71
C VAL A 18 8.75 39.42 12.12
N GLY A 19 10.03 39.10 12.26
CA GLY A 19 10.69 39.02 13.57
C GLY A 19 11.91 38.10 13.64
N VAL A 20 13.09 38.74 13.57
CA VAL A 20 14.42 38.31 14.07
C VAL A 20 15.27 37.41 13.15
N GLY A 21 16.33 38.03 12.61
CA GLY A 21 17.66 37.45 12.53
C GLY A 21 17.93 36.43 11.42
N VAL A 22 18.81 36.82 10.50
CA VAL A 22 19.52 35.94 9.56
C VAL A 22 19.99 34.67 10.28
N GLY A 23 19.43 33.49 9.93
CA GLY A 23 20.02 32.22 10.38
C GLY A 23 19.15 30.97 10.51
N VAL A 24 17.81 31.01 10.43
CA VAL A 24 16.99 29.78 10.64
C VAL A 24 15.85 29.67 9.64
N LYS A 25 16.12 29.10 8.45
CA LYS A 25 15.13 28.87 7.37
C LYS A 25 13.90 28.04 7.81
N GLY A 26 14.02 27.18 8.83
CA GLY A 26 12.93 26.29 9.27
C GLY A 26 11.82 26.93 10.11
N ARG A 27 12.07 28.06 10.80
CA ARG A 27 11.06 28.69 11.70
C ARG A 27 10.01 29.54 10.97
N GLY A 28 10.37 30.13 9.82
CA GLY A 28 9.47 31.00 9.06
C GLY A 28 8.38 30.25 8.26
N GLN A 29 8.72 29.10 7.67
CA GLN A 29 7.74 28.24 6.99
C GLN A 29 6.73 27.63 7.98
N SER A 30 7.18 27.30 9.20
CA SER A 30 6.31 26.74 10.25
C SER A 30 5.18 27.71 10.63
N ARG A 31 5.47 29.01 10.83
CA ARG A 31 4.45 30.02 11.20
C ARG A 31 3.46 30.31 10.07
N ALA A 32 3.93 30.41 8.83
CA ALA A 32 3.09 30.60 7.65
C ALA A 32 2.12 29.42 7.46
N ASN A 33 2.62 28.18 7.63
CA ASN A 33 1.79 26.98 7.59
C ASN A 33 0.74 26.97 8.71
N THR A 34 1.09 27.41 9.93
CA THR A 34 0.13 27.54 11.04
C THR A 34 -1.03 28.47 10.67
N TRP A 35 -0.74 29.68 10.19
CA TRP A 35 -1.79 30.65 9.80
C TRP A 35 -2.65 30.16 8.63
N HIS A 36 -2.03 29.53 7.64
CA HIS A 36 -2.75 28.93 6.53
C HIS A 36 -3.72 27.83 7.01
N ASN A 37 -3.27 26.94 7.90
CA ASN A 37 -4.14 25.89 8.48
C ASN A 37 -5.31 26.49 9.28
N VAL A 38 -5.06 27.56 10.04
CA VAL A 38 -6.12 28.29 10.77
C VAL A 38 -7.17 28.85 9.81
N LEU A 39 -6.75 29.49 8.71
CA LEU A 39 -7.70 30.00 7.72
C LEU A 39 -8.51 28.89 7.06
N VAL A 40 -7.89 27.76 6.71
CA VAL A 40 -8.59 26.62 6.12
C VAL A 40 -9.69 26.10 7.06
N SER A 41 -9.39 25.97 8.37
CA SER A 41 -10.40 25.57 9.35
C SER A 41 -11.51 26.61 9.51
N MET A 42 -11.19 27.91 9.50
CA MET A 42 -12.19 28.99 9.51
C MET A 42 -13.10 28.95 8.27
N GLN A 43 -12.53 28.71 7.08
CA GLN A 43 -13.30 28.58 5.85
C GLN A 43 -14.27 27.40 5.91
N LYS A 44 -13.83 26.24 6.42
CA LYS A 44 -14.68 25.06 6.63
C LYS A 44 -15.86 25.37 7.55
N ARG A 45 -15.61 25.94 8.74
CA ARG A 45 -16.67 26.30 9.71
C ARG A 45 -17.66 27.31 9.11
N THR A 46 -17.15 28.31 8.38
CA THR A 46 -18.00 29.31 7.71
C THR A 46 -18.90 28.67 6.66
N LYS A 47 -18.38 27.72 5.86
CA LYS A 47 -19.18 27.00 4.86
C LYS A 47 -20.30 26.17 5.49
N ILE A 48 -20.02 25.49 6.59
CA ILE A 48 -21.02 24.70 7.33
C ILE A 48 -22.16 25.62 7.79
N LEU A 49 -21.83 26.75 8.45
CA LEU A 49 -22.83 27.72 8.91
C LEU A 49 -23.64 28.32 7.75
N VAL A 50 -23.02 28.59 6.61
CA VAL A 50 -23.72 29.09 5.42
C VAL A 50 -24.66 28.04 4.83
N ALA A 51 -24.23 26.77 4.77
CA ALA A 51 -25.09 25.68 4.29
C ALA A 51 -26.31 25.48 5.18
N GLU A 52 -26.14 25.57 6.50
CA GLU A 52 -27.23 25.56 7.49
C GLU A 52 -28.21 26.72 7.27
N LEU A 53 -27.70 27.94 7.04
CA LEU A 53 -28.52 29.12 6.76
C LEU A 53 -29.27 29.03 5.42
N GLU A 54 -28.68 28.38 4.41
CA GLU A 54 -29.29 28.17 3.09
C GLU A 54 -30.24 26.95 3.04
N GLY A 55 -30.42 26.23 4.15
CA GLY A 55 -31.29 25.05 4.23
C GLY A 55 -30.82 23.88 3.35
N ARG A 56 -29.53 23.83 3.00
CA ARG A 56 -28.96 22.70 2.25
C ARG A 56 -28.74 21.54 3.21
N SER A 57 -29.09 20.32 2.78
CA SER A 57 -28.80 19.12 3.57
C SER A 57 -27.29 19.02 3.86
N PRO A 58 -26.89 18.71 5.11
CA PRO A 58 -25.49 18.48 5.43
C PRO A 58 -24.93 17.36 4.56
N VAL A 59 -23.73 17.54 4.00
CA VAL A 59 -23.01 16.44 3.35
C VAL A 59 -22.69 15.42 4.45
N GLU A 60 -23.16 14.18 4.25
CA GLU A 60 -22.95 13.12 5.23
C GLU A 60 -21.45 12.88 5.44
N PRO A 61 -20.94 12.86 6.68
CA PRO A 61 -19.53 12.59 6.92
C PRO A 61 -19.14 11.19 6.47
N PHE A 62 -17.85 10.99 6.26
CA PHE A 62 -17.31 9.65 6.09
C PHE A 62 -17.37 8.87 7.42
N PRO A 63 -17.49 7.53 7.38
CA PRO A 63 -17.35 6.70 8.56
C PRO A 63 -16.00 6.96 9.25
N SER A 64 -15.96 6.87 10.58
CA SER A 64 -14.73 7.10 11.34
C SER A 64 -14.63 6.29 12.62
N LEU A 65 -13.40 6.07 13.08
CA LEU A 65 -13.10 5.48 14.39
C LEU A 65 -12.38 6.49 15.26
N VAL A 66 -12.94 6.78 16.43
CA VAL A 66 -12.35 7.67 17.44
C VAL A 66 -11.67 6.82 18.50
N ILE A 67 -10.36 6.95 18.61
CA ILE A 67 -9.51 6.22 19.54
C ILE A 67 -9.15 7.16 20.69
N GLY A 68 -9.47 6.75 21.91
CA GLY A 68 -9.12 7.45 23.14
C GLY A 68 -8.42 6.51 24.14
N ALA A 69 -8.04 7.05 25.29
CA ALA A 69 -7.48 6.27 26.39
C ALA A 69 -8.51 5.26 26.95
N ASP A 70 -9.79 5.66 26.98
CA ASP A 70 -10.87 4.88 27.58
C ASP A 70 -11.47 3.81 26.63
N GLY A 71 -11.14 3.85 25.33
CA GLY A 71 -11.69 2.92 24.36
C GLY A 71 -11.66 3.41 22.92
N VAL A 72 -12.43 2.72 22.07
CA VAL A 72 -12.63 3.07 20.65
C VAL A 72 -14.13 3.25 20.41
N GLU A 73 -14.52 4.38 19.84
CA GLU A 73 -15.89 4.69 19.44
C GLU A 73 -15.98 4.71 17.91
N ALA A 74 -17.00 4.04 17.36
CA ALA A 74 -17.22 3.94 15.93
C ALA A 74 -18.37 4.84 15.47
N LYS A 75 -18.21 5.49 14.32
CA LYS A 75 -19.24 6.32 13.68
C LYS A 75 -19.54 5.79 12.28
N GLY A 76 -20.77 5.31 12.09
CA GLY A 76 -21.24 4.76 10.83
C GLY A 76 -21.01 3.25 10.73
N SER A 77 -21.90 2.57 9.99
CA SER A 77 -21.96 1.10 9.90
C SER A 77 -20.64 0.45 9.50
N TYR A 78 -19.89 1.09 8.59
CA TYR A 78 -18.57 0.63 8.19
C TYR A 78 -17.59 0.58 9.35
N ALA A 79 -17.47 1.69 10.10
CA ALA A 79 -16.57 1.79 11.24
C ALA A 79 -16.99 0.85 12.38
N GLU A 80 -18.29 0.69 12.60
CA GLU A 80 -18.85 -0.23 13.60
C GLU A 80 -18.43 -1.67 13.32
N ALA A 81 -18.53 -2.10 12.05
CA ALA A 81 -18.04 -3.42 11.64
C ALA A 81 -16.54 -3.60 11.90
N GLN A 82 -15.72 -2.59 11.60
CA GLN A 82 -14.27 -2.63 11.89
C GLN A 82 -14.00 -2.70 13.40
N ALA A 83 -14.75 -1.96 14.22
CA ALA A 83 -14.55 -1.90 15.67
C ALA A 83 -14.87 -3.21 16.39
N MET A 84 -15.85 -3.98 15.90
CA MET A 84 -16.20 -5.29 16.46
C MET A 84 -15.00 -6.24 16.52
N PHE A 85 -14.06 -6.10 15.59
CA PHE A 85 -12.91 -6.99 15.46
C PHE A 85 -11.66 -6.53 16.20
N LEU A 86 -11.66 -5.32 16.78
CA LEU A 86 -10.55 -4.82 17.60
C LEU A 86 -10.45 -5.53 18.96
N SER A 87 -11.53 -6.20 19.38
CA SER A 87 -11.60 -7.00 20.61
C SER A 87 -12.01 -8.44 20.27
N PRO A 88 -11.08 -9.26 19.71
CA PRO A 88 -11.36 -10.63 19.29
C PRO A 88 -11.80 -11.54 20.44
N ASP A 89 -12.60 -12.56 20.12
CA ASP A 89 -13.05 -13.59 21.05
C ASP A 89 -11.86 -14.40 21.61
N GLU A 90 -11.71 -14.40 22.93
CA GLU A 90 -10.66 -15.15 23.64
C GLU A 90 -10.71 -16.65 23.36
N SER A 91 -11.89 -17.23 23.13
CA SER A 91 -12.04 -18.65 22.83
C SER A 91 -11.36 -18.99 21.51
N LYS A 92 -11.63 -18.21 20.46
CA LYS A 92 -11.00 -18.38 19.13
C LYS A 92 -9.48 -18.18 19.20
N ILE A 93 -9.00 -17.21 19.99
CA ILE A 93 -7.57 -16.99 20.19
C ILE A 93 -6.91 -18.21 20.83
N LYS A 94 -7.50 -18.74 21.90
CA LYS A 94 -6.95 -19.91 22.62
C LYS A 94 -6.93 -21.13 21.72
N GLU A 95 -8.01 -21.38 20.98
CA GLU A 95 -8.08 -22.48 20.03
C GLU A 95 -6.95 -22.38 18.98
N LEU A 96 -6.83 -21.23 18.32
CA LEU A 96 -5.80 -21.00 17.32
C LEU A 96 -4.40 -21.19 17.89
N VAL A 97 -4.10 -20.57 19.04
CA VAL A 97 -2.77 -20.68 19.67
C VAL A 97 -2.43 -22.13 20.04
N ASN A 98 -3.42 -22.90 20.52
CA ASN A 98 -3.20 -24.30 20.89
C ASN A 98 -2.82 -25.15 19.68
N VAL A 99 -3.58 -25.06 18.58
CA VAL A 99 -3.29 -25.85 17.38
C VAL A 99 -1.97 -25.42 16.73
N LEU A 100 -1.69 -24.11 16.65
CA LEU A 100 -0.43 -23.61 16.08
C LEU A 100 0.79 -24.11 16.87
N LYS A 101 0.72 -24.13 18.21
CA LYS A 101 1.78 -24.65 19.08
C LYS A 101 1.97 -26.16 18.93
N GLU A 102 0.87 -26.91 19.02
CA GLU A 102 0.88 -28.36 18.95
C GLU A 102 1.50 -28.85 17.64
N LYS A 103 1.06 -28.27 16.53
CA LYS A 103 1.47 -28.66 15.17
C LYS A 103 2.70 -27.91 14.65
N LYS A 104 3.28 -27.00 15.46
CA LYS A 104 4.43 -26.14 15.11
C LYS A 104 4.22 -25.37 13.81
N ILE A 105 3.10 -24.66 13.72
CA ILE A 105 2.72 -23.88 12.54
C ILE A 105 3.13 -22.42 12.75
N GLY A 106 3.89 -21.87 11.80
CA GLY A 106 4.13 -20.44 11.70
C GLY A 106 3.07 -19.77 10.83
N VAL A 107 2.71 -18.53 11.16
CA VAL A 107 1.68 -17.78 10.43
C VAL A 107 2.28 -16.47 9.92
N VAL A 108 2.28 -16.27 8.60
CA VAL A 108 2.62 -14.97 8.00
C VAL A 108 1.38 -14.40 7.32
N ALA A 109 1.05 -13.15 7.62
CA ALA A 109 -0.16 -12.50 7.14
C ALA A 109 0.13 -11.11 6.58
N HIS A 110 -0.62 -10.71 5.55
CA HIS A 110 -0.52 -9.36 5.00
C HIS A 110 -1.27 -8.32 5.85
N PHE A 111 -0.87 -7.05 5.80
CA PHE A 111 -1.63 -5.94 6.43
C PHE A 111 -3.04 -5.72 5.87
N TYR A 112 -3.39 -6.39 4.77
CA TYR A 112 -4.68 -6.25 4.09
C TYR A 112 -5.67 -7.35 4.49
N MET A 113 -5.32 -8.17 5.48
CA MET A 113 -6.25 -9.17 6.00
C MET A 113 -7.49 -8.54 6.60
N ASP A 114 -8.60 -9.28 6.56
CA ASP A 114 -9.83 -8.87 7.20
C ASP A 114 -9.60 -8.51 8.68
N PRO A 115 -10.25 -7.45 9.21
CA PRO A 115 -10.08 -7.03 10.60
C PRO A 115 -10.30 -8.15 11.62
N GLU A 116 -11.24 -9.08 11.38
CA GLU A 116 -11.47 -10.24 12.26
C GLU A 116 -10.18 -11.06 12.41
N VAL A 117 -9.60 -11.41 11.27
CA VAL A 117 -8.39 -12.21 11.18
C VAL A 117 -7.21 -11.47 11.81
N GLN A 118 -7.04 -10.18 11.48
CA GLN A 118 -5.97 -9.37 12.07
C GLN A 118 -6.09 -9.24 13.58
N GLY A 119 -7.30 -9.02 14.09
CA GLY A 119 -7.56 -8.91 15.52
C GLY A 119 -7.11 -10.18 16.25
N VAL A 120 -7.57 -11.34 15.78
CA VAL A 120 -7.20 -12.64 16.37
C VAL A 120 -5.70 -12.91 16.25
N LEU A 121 -5.08 -12.67 15.09
CA LEU A 121 -3.64 -12.88 14.90
C LEU A 121 -2.79 -11.96 15.79
N THR A 122 -3.18 -10.69 15.92
CA THR A 122 -2.49 -9.71 16.79
C THR A 122 -2.56 -10.12 18.26
N ALA A 123 -3.71 -10.63 18.71
CA ALA A 123 -3.87 -11.13 20.07
C ALA A 123 -3.11 -12.46 20.28
N ALA A 124 -3.16 -13.38 19.31
CA ALA A 124 -2.49 -14.67 19.35
C ALA A 124 -0.96 -14.53 19.35
N GLN A 125 -0.41 -13.52 18.67
CA GLN A 125 1.04 -13.25 18.61
C GLN A 125 1.67 -13.09 20.00
N LYS A 126 0.92 -12.58 20.98
CA LYS A 126 1.37 -12.45 22.38
C LYS A 126 1.65 -13.80 23.05
N GLN A 127 0.99 -14.86 22.58
CA GLN A 127 1.10 -16.21 23.15
C GLN A 127 1.89 -17.17 22.26
N TRP A 128 1.95 -16.91 20.95
CA TRP A 128 2.72 -17.68 19.97
C TRP A 128 3.56 -16.72 19.11
N PRO A 129 4.89 -16.66 19.32
CA PRO A 129 5.75 -15.66 18.66
C PRO A 129 5.92 -15.89 17.15
N ASN A 130 5.63 -17.08 16.65
CA ASN A 130 5.70 -17.42 15.22
C ASN A 130 4.44 -16.99 14.47
N ILE A 131 3.94 -15.78 14.76
CA ILE A 131 2.88 -15.09 14.01
C ILE A 131 3.44 -13.73 13.61
N HIS A 132 3.32 -13.36 12.34
CA HIS A 132 3.81 -12.08 11.85
C HIS A 132 2.87 -11.46 10.83
N ILE A 133 2.48 -10.20 11.06
CA ILE A 133 1.66 -9.40 10.17
C ILE A 133 2.56 -8.33 9.56
N SER A 134 2.70 -8.30 8.24
CA SER A 134 3.65 -7.42 7.55
C SER A 134 3.33 -7.21 6.07
N ASP A 135 4.12 -6.38 5.38
CA ASP A 135 4.13 -6.33 3.92
C ASP A 135 4.69 -7.63 3.32
N SER A 136 4.41 -7.89 2.04
CA SER A 136 4.71 -9.17 1.35
C SER A 136 6.17 -9.62 1.40
N LEU A 137 7.13 -8.69 1.40
CA LEU A 137 8.54 -9.04 1.41
C LEU A 137 8.98 -9.59 2.77
N VAL A 138 8.52 -8.96 3.84
CA VAL A 138 8.89 -9.33 5.22
C VAL A 138 8.29 -10.69 5.58
N MET A 139 7.18 -11.08 4.95
CA MET A 139 6.56 -12.39 5.13
C MET A 139 7.52 -13.54 4.77
N ALA A 140 8.23 -13.46 3.64
CA ALA A 140 9.15 -14.51 3.21
C ALA A 140 10.36 -14.64 4.15
N ASP A 141 10.96 -13.51 4.55
CA ASP A 141 12.09 -13.50 5.50
C ASP A 141 11.68 -14.04 6.87
N THR A 142 10.47 -13.71 7.31
CA THR A 142 9.96 -14.17 8.59
C THR A 142 9.62 -15.65 8.56
N ALA A 143 9.09 -16.16 7.44
CA ALA A 143 8.86 -17.58 7.26
C ALA A 143 10.16 -18.40 7.38
N VAL A 144 11.29 -17.91 6.84
CA VAL A 144 12.60 -18.54 7.03
C VAL A 144 12.99 -18.57 8.51
N LYS A 145 12.85 -17.45 9.23
CA LYS A 145 13.13 -17.40 10.68
C LYS A 145 12.23 -18.34 11.49
N MET A 146 10.96 -18.47 11.11
CA MET A 146 10.02 -19.42 11.75
C MET A 146 10.44 -20.87 11.49
N ALA A 147 10.89 -21.19 10.27
CA ALA A 147 11.45 -22.50 9.95
C ALA A 147 12.72 -22.81 10.76
N GLU A 148 13.63 -21.85 10.88
CA GLU A 148 14.82 -21.93 11.75
C GLU A 148 14.43 -22.17 13.23
N ALA A 149 13.35 -21.53 13.69
CA ALA A 149 12.79 -21.70 15.03
C ALA A 149 12.04 -23.03 15.22
N GLY A 150 11.99 -23.90 14.20
CA GLY A 150 11.44 -25.25 14.29
C GLY A 150 9.98 -25.39 13.86
N CYS A 151 9.40 -24.38 13.19
CA CYS A 151 8.10 -24.55 12.53
C CYS A 151 8.19 -25.59 11.41
N GLN A 152 7.25 -26.52 11.37
CA GLN A 152 7.16 -27.56 10.34
C GLN A 152 6.28 -27.14 9.16
N TYR A 153 5.39 -26.17 9.41
CA TYR A 153 4.44 -25.66 8.44
C TYR A 153 4.37 -24.15 8.55
N ILE A 154 4.10 -23.49 7.42
CA ILE A 154 3.85 -22.06 7.33
C ILE A 154 2.51 -21.87 6.65
N THR A 155 1.58 -21.20 7.33
CA THR A 155 0.34 -20.71 6.72
C THR A 155 0.54 -19.28 6.26
N VAL A 156 0.12 -18.99 5.04
CA VAL A 156 0.24 -17.70 4.39
C VAL A 156 -1.16 -17.13 4.20
N LEU A 157 -1.45 -16.02 4.90
CA LEU A 157 -2.69 -15.27 4.72
C LEU A 157 -2.42 -14.08 3.81
N GLY A 158 -2.80 -14.25 2.55
CA GLY A 158 -2.50 -13.34 1.46
C GLY A 158 -3.04 -13.87 0.13
N VAL A 159 -2.42 -13.43 -0.95
CA VAL A 159 -2.73 -13.89 -2.32
C VAL A 159 -1.68 -14.89 -2.80
N ASP A 160 -1.93 -15.54 -3.94
CA ASP A 160 -1.12 -16.68 -4.39
C ASP A 160 0.36 -16.32 -4.57
N PHE A 161 0.68 -15.19 -5.21
CA PHE A 161 2.08 -14.79 -5.42
C PHE A 161 2.85 -14.57 -4.11
N MET A 162 2.18 -14.23 -3.01
CA MET A 162 2.83 -14.07 -1.70
C MET A 162 3.20 -15.44 -1.14
N SER A 163 2.31 -16.43 -1.28
CA SER A 163 2.54 -17.81 -0.86
C SER A 163 3.64 -18.48 -1.69
N GLU A 164 3.64 -18.21 -2.99
CA GLU A 164 4.67 -18.63 -3.94
C GLU A 164 6.04 -18.04 -3.59
N ASN A 165 6.10 -16.74 -3.26
CA ASN A 165 7.34 -16.10 -2.82
C ASN A 165 7.87 -16.73 -1.52
N VAL A 166 7.00 -16.96 -0.53
CA VAL A 166 7.37 -17.64 0.72
C VAL A 166 7.95 -19.03 0.42
N ARG A 167 7.30 -19.82 -0.44
CA ARG A 167 7.77 -21.14 -0.86
C ARG A 167 9.15 -21.07 -1.51
N ALA A 168 9.32 -20.20 -2.50
CA ALA A 168 10.57 -20.09 -3.25
C ALA A 168 11.76 -19.66 -2.36
N ILE A 169 11.54 -18.71 -1.44
CA ILE A 169 12.58 -18.25 -0.52
C ILE A 169 12.92 -19.33 0.53
N LEU A 170 11.94 -20.10 1.01
CA LEU A 170 12.19 -21.24 1.90
C LEU A 170 13.00 -22.33 1.20
N ASP A 171 12.70 -22.64 -0.08
CA ASP A 171 13.46 -23.61 -0.87
C ASP A 171 14.91 -23.15 -1.05
N GLN A 172 15.12 -21.88 -1.41
CA GLN A 172 16.45 -21.30 -1.53
C GLN A 172 17.24 -21.31 -0.21
N ALA A 173 16.56 -21.18 0.92
CA ALA A 173 17.16 -21.25 2.26
C ALA A 173 17.40 -22.70 2.75
N GLY A 174 17.06 -23.72 1.97
CA GLY A 174 17.23 -25.13 2.32
C GLY A 174 16.11 -25.74 3.17
N PHE A 175 14.98 -25.05 3.30
CA PHE A 175 13.80 -25.49 4.06
C PHE A 175 12.72 -26.11 3.17
N GLU A 176 13.13 -26.95 2.21
CA GLU A 176 12.25 -27.62 1.26
C GLU A 176 11.22 -28.56 1.93
N LYS A 177 11.48 -29.02 3.15
CA LYS A 177 10.60 -29.92 3.90
C LYS A 177 9.46 -29.21 4.64
N VAL A 178 9.58 -27.90 4.86
CA VAL A 178 8.55 -27.11 5.55
C VAL A 178 7.36 -26.97 4.63
N GLY A 179 6.15 -27.35 5.05
CA GLY A 179 4.95 -27.18 4.21
C GLY A 179 4.51 -25.71 4.15
N VAL A 180 4.06 -25.21 3.00
CA VAL A 180 3.54 -23.83 2.85
C VAL A 180 2.12 -23.92 2.32
N TYR A 181 1.17 -23.31 3.04
CA TYR A 181 -0.26 -23.43 2.75
C TYR A 181 -0.94 -22.05 2.65
N ARG A 182 -1.75 -21.86 1.61
CA ARG A 182 -2.65 -20.72 1.42
C ARG A 182 -4.05 -21.05 1.96
N MET A 183 -4.91 -20.05 2.15
CA MET A 183 -6.19 -20.20 2.86
C MET A 183 -7.38 -20.62 1.98
N SER A 184 -7.14 -20.94 0.71
CA SER A 184 -8.14 -21.41 -0.25
C SER A 184 -7.55 -22.50 -1.15
N ASN A 185 -8.40 -23.43 -1.59
CA ASN A 185 -8.07 -24.38 -2.65
C ASN A 185 -8.22 -23.75 -4.06
N GLU A 186 -9.02 -22.70 -4.18
CA GLU A 186 -9.16 -21.89 -5.38
C GLU A 186 -8.04 -20.85 -5.49
N GLN A 187 -7.80 -20.35 -6.70
CA GLN A 187 -6.82 -19.30 -6.96
C GLN A 187 -7.21 -18.01 -6.22
N ILE A 188 -6.29 -17.48 -5.42
CA ILE A 188 -6.44 -16.18 -4.76
C ILE A 188 -5.69 -15.14 -5.60
N GLY A 189 -6.43 -14.47 -6.49
CA GLY A 189 -5.90 -13.54 -7.49
C GLY A 189 -5.45 -12.18 -6.97
N CYS A 190 -5.02 -11.31 -7.90
CA CYS A 190 -4.70 -9.92 -7.64
C CYS A 190 -4.81 -9.11 -8.94
N SER A 191 -5.63 -8.07 -8.94
CA SER A 191 -5.83 -7.19 -10.12
C SER A 191 -4.54 -6.67 -10.76
N LEU A 192 -3.52 -6.35 -9.95
CA LEU A 192 -2.21 -5.91 -10.45
C LEU A 192 -1.40 -7.06 -11.08
N ALA A 193 -1.46 -8.27 -10.50
CA ALA A 193 -0.81 -9.44 -11.08
C ALA A 193 -1.44 -9.79 -12.43
N ASP A 194 -2.77 -9.77 -12.51
CA ASP A 194 -3.52 -10.00 -13.75
C ASP A 194 -3.14 -8.97 -14.83
N ALA A 195 -3.01 -7.69 -14.46
CA ALA A 195 -2.56 -6.65 -15.38
C ALA A 195 -1.14 -6.89 -15.90
N ALA A 196 -0.25 -7.43 -15.08
CA ALA A 196 1.13 -7.72 -15.47
C ALA A 196 1.28 -9.01 -16.31
N GLU A 197 0.29 -9.89 -16.28
CA GLU A 197 0.21 -11.10 -17.11
C GLU A 197 -0.44 -10.83 -18.48
N SER A 198 -0.98 -9.63 -18.68
CA SER A 198 -1.61 -9.23 -19.93
C SER A 198 -0.63 -9.16 -21.11
N PRO A 199 -1.09 -9.42 -22.35
CA PRO A 199 -0.26 -9.24 -23.55
C PRO A 199 0.26 -7.82 -23.74
N THR A 200 -0.48 -6.81 -23.28
CA THR A 200 -0.10 -5.39 -23.34
C THR A 200 1.09 -5.08 -22.43
N TYR A 201 1.21 -5.77 -21.29
CA TYR A 201 2.39 -5.66 -20.42
C TYR A 201 3.65 -6.22 -21.12
N MET A 202 3.52 -7.35 -21.83
CA MET A 202 4.64 -7.88 -22.62
C MET A 202 5.06 -6.89 -23.72
N GLN A 203 4.12 -6.29 -24.44
CA GLN A 203 4.44 -5.24 -25.44
C GLN A 203 5.11 -4.00 -24.81
N PHE A 204 4.80 -3.69 -23.55
CA PHE A 204 5.50 -2.65 -22.79
C PHE A 204 6.97 -3.04 -22.53
N LEU A 205 7.25 -4.26 -22.10
CA LEU A 205 8.62 -4.75 -21.89
C LEU A 205 9.41 -4.94 -23.20
N GLU A 206 8.74 -5.29 -24.31
CA GLU A 206 9.38 -5.33 -25.63
C GLU A 206 9.80 -3.95 -26.12
N ARG A 207 9.04 -2.90 -25.79
CA ARG A 207 9.47 -1.50 -26.06
C ARG A 207 10.67 -1.12 -25.20
N ALA A 208 10.67 -1.57 -23.95
CA ALA A 208 11.79 -1.36 -23.03
C ALA A 208 13.09 -2.00 -23.51
N SER A 209 13.04 -3.24 -24.03
CA SER A 209 14.23 -3.94 -24.53
C SER A 209 14.86 -3.28 -25.75
N ARG A 210 14.10 -2.50 -26.52
CA ARG A 210 14.58 -1.73 -27.69
C ARG A 210 15.21 -0.38 -27.33
N SER A 211 15.18 0.00 -26.04
CA SER A 211 15.67 1.31 -25.57
C SER A 211 16.81 1.18 -24.54
N PRO A 212 17.85 0.35 -24.75
CA PRO A 212 18.88 0.17 -23.74
C PRO A 212 19.73 1.45 -23.55
N PRO A 213 20.35 1.68 -22.37
CA PRO A 213 20.25 0.85 -21.17
C PRO A 213 18.86 0.95 -20.54
N SER A 214 18.19 -0.18 -20.31
CA SER A 214 16.84 -0.25 -19.74
C SER A 214 16.82 -1.11 -18.49
N LEU A 215 16.12 -0.63 -17.47
CA LEU A 215 15.83 -1.35 -16.23
C LEU A 215 14.32 -1.47 -16.06
N HIS A 216 13.85 -2.71 -15.94
CA HIS A 216 12.47 -2.99 -15.56
C HIS A 216 12.37 -3.01 -14.03
N VAL A 217 11.60 -2.07 -13.48
CA VAL A 217 11.32 -1.98 -12.04
C VAL A 217 9.91 -2.51 -11.82
N ILE A 218 9.80 -3.76 -11.40
CA ILE A 218 8.51 -4.44 -11.24
C ILE A 218 8.03 -4.35 -9.80
N TYR A 219 6.75 -4.05 -9.60
CA TYR A 219 6.15 -4.07 -8.27
C TYR A 219 6.05 -5.49 -7.72
N ILE A 220 6.22 -5.66 -6.40
CA ILE A 220 6.19 -6.96 -5.73
C ILE A 220 4.87 -7.70 -5.97
N ASN A 221 3.76 -6.96 -6.12
CA ASN A 221 2.40 -7.45 -6.33
C ASN A 221 2.16 -8.00 -7.75
N THR A 222 2.97 -8.99 -8.13
CA THR A 222 2.96 -9.68 -9.43
C THR A 222 3.37 -11.14 -9.23
N SER A 223 3.00 -12.03 -10.13
CA SER A 223 3.39 -13.45 -10.03
C SER A 223 4.91 -13.65 -10.21
N LEU A 224 5.42 -14.78 -9.73
CA LEU A 224 6.82 -15.15 -9.96
C LEU A 224 7.10 -15.40 -11.45
N GLN A 225 6.10 -15.92 -12.17
CA GLN A 225 6.16 -16.12 -13.61
C GLN A 225 6.35 -14.80 -14.37
N THR A 226 5.57 -13.76 -14.05
CA THR A 226 5.75 -12.44 -14.65
C THR A 226 7.14 -11.87 -14.39
N LYS A 227 7.66 -12.01 -13.16
CA LYS A 227 9.03 -11.58 -12.83
C LYS A 227 10.06 -12.33 -13.68
N ALA A 228 9.90 -13.65 -13.83
CA ALA A 228 10.81 -14.49 -14.60
C ALA A 228 10.80 -14.12 -16.09
N CYS A 229 9.62 -14.10 -16.72
CA CYS A 229 9.47 -13.75 -18.12
C CYS A 229 9.95 -12.31 -18.41
N GLY A 230 9.61 -11.37 -17.53
CA GLY A 230 10.07 -9.99 -17.64
C GLY A 230 11.60 -9.87 -17.52
N HIS A 231 12.22 -10.64 -16.61
CA HIS A 231 13.67 -10.63 -16.40
C HIS A 231 14.46 -11.11 -17.62
N GLU A 232 13.90 -12.06 -18.40
CA GLU A 232 14.50 -12.52 -19.64
C GLU A 232 14.49 -11.42 -20.73
N VAL A 233 13.44 -10.61 -20.76
CA VAL A 233 13.25 -9.55 -21.77
C VAL A 233 14.01 -8.28 -21.41
N VAL A 234 14.01 -7.88 -20.15
CA VAL A 234 14.73 -6.70 -19.64
C VAL A 234 15.32 -7.03 -18.26
N PRO A 235 16.58 -6.67 -17.96
CA PRO A 235 17.10 -6.80 -16.60
C PRO A 235 16.14 -6.17 -15.60
N THR A 236 15.77 -6.94 -14.57
CA THR A 236 14.61 -6.64 -13.73
C THR A 236 15.00 -6.59 -12.27
N ILE A 237 14.46 -5.61 -11.55
CA ILE A 237 14.51 -5.51 -10.10
C ILE A 237 13.09 -5.38 -9.56
N THR A 238 12.79 -6.12 -8.49
CA THR A 238 11.51 -5.96 -7.80
C THR A 238 11.55 -4.74 -6.87
N CYS A 239 10.40 -4.12 -6.62
CA CYS A 239 10.25 -3.03 -5.65
C CYS A 239 8.98 -3.17 -4.82
N THR A 240 8.92 -2.43 -3.71
CA THR A 240 7.74 -2.22 -2.88
C THR A 240 7.38 -0.72 -2.88
N SER A 241 6.20 -0.35 -2.38
CA SER A 241 5.83 1.06 -2.20
C SER A 241 6.79 1.82 -1.28
N SER A 242 7.48 1.12 -0.38
CA SER A 242 8.45 1.69 0.55
C SER A 242 9.85 1.95 -0.04
N ASN A 243 10.23 1.30 -1.15
CA ASN A 243 11.58 1.44 -1.71
C ASN A 243 11.64 1.93 -3.15
N VAL A 244 10.52 1.97 -3.90
CA VAL A 244 10.53 2.25 -5.35
C VAL A 244 11.28 3.55 -5.71
N VAL A 245 11.07 4.62 -4.95
CA VAL A 245 11.68 5.93 -5.23
C VAL A 245 13.20 5.84 -5.10
N GLN A 246 13.66 5.22 -4.02
CA GLN A 246 15.09 5.03 -3.76
C GLN A 246 15.72 4.06 -4.76
N THR A 247 15.00 3.00 -5.17
CA THR A 247 15.46 2.07 -6.20
C THR A 247 15.70 2.79 -7.53
N ILE A 248 14.77 3.66 -7.95
CA ILE A 248 14.87 4.40 -9.22
C ILE A 248 16.00 5.43 -9.18
N LEU A 249 16.08 6.21 -8.09
CA LEU A 249 17.15 7.20 -7.91
C LEU A 249 18.53 6.51 -7.92
N GLN A 250 18.71 5.47 -7.10
CA GLN A 250 19.98 4.76 -7.05
C GLN A 250 20.35 4.09 -8.39
N ALA A 251 19.36 3.55 -9.12
CA ALA A 251 19.59 3.01 -10.45
C ALA A 251 20.11 4.08 -11.41
N PHE A 252 19.52 5.28 -11.39
CA PHE A 252 19.94 6.40 -12.22
C PHE A 252 21.29 6.98 -11.81
N ALA A 253 21.66 6.90 -10.53
CA ALA A 253 22.99 7.28 -10.05
C ALA A 253 24.08 6.28 -10.50
N GLN A 254 23.80 4.97 -10.44
CA GLN A 254 24.77 3.93 -10.80
C GLN A 254 24.90 3.67 -12.31
N ILE A 255 23.84 3.93 -13.08
CA ILE A 255 23.75 3.58 -14.49
C ILE A 255 23.44 4.85 -15.29
N PRO A 256 24.47 5.45 -15.93
CA PRO A 256 24.27 6.63 -16.75
C PRO A 256 23.21 6.39 -17.83
N ASP A 257 22.31 7.36 -18.00
CA ASP A 257 21.29 7.38 -19.05
C ASP A 257 20.29 6.21 -19.05
N VAL A 258 20.17 5.46 -17.94
CA VAL A 258 19.23 4.35 -17.84
C VAL A 258 17.77 4.80 -18.02
N ASN A 259 17.03 4.06 -18.86
CA ASN A 259 15.59 4.15 -19.01
C ASN A 259 14.91 3.24 -17.99
N ILE A 260 14.05 3.82 -17.18
CA ILE A 260 13.30 3.14 -16.13
C ILE A 260 11.94 2.75 -16.69
N TRP A 261 11.59 1.48 -16.57
CA TRP A 261 10.31 0.94 -17.00
C TRP A 261 9.59 0.33 -15.80
N TYR A 262 8.64 1.08 -15.24
CA TYR A 262 7.92 0.70 -14.03
C TYR A 262 6.55 0.07 -14.34
N GLY A 263 6.15 -0.93 -13.55
CA GLY A 263 4.81 -1.51 -13.64
C GLY A 263 4.52 -2.54 -12.54
N PRO A 264 3.29 -3.06 -12.47
CA PRO A 264 2.17 -2.81 -13.39
C PRO A 264 1.23 -1.68 -12.92
N ASP A 265 1.47 -1.07 -11.76
CA ASP A 265 0.53 -0.08 -11.20
C ASP A 265 0.67 1.30 -11.89
N SER A 266 -0.38 1.71 -12.58
CA SER A 266 -0.38 2.93 -13.40
C SER A 266 -0.47 4.19 -12.54
N TYR A 267 -1.22 4.13 -11.43
CA TYR A 267 -1.32 5.25 -10.49
C TYR A 267 -0.01 5.48 -9.77
N MET A 268 0.60 4.41 -9.25
CA MET A 268 1.92 4.50 -8.63
C MET A 268 2.98 4.98 -9.61
N GLY A 269 2.96 4.51 -10.87
CA GLY A 269 3.84 5.00 -11.93
C GLY A 269 3.70 6.50 -12.18
N ALA A 270 2.47 6.97 -12.37
CA ALA A 270 2.17 8.39 -12.55
C ALA A 270 2.56 9.23 -11.33
N ASN A 271 2.29 8.73 -10.12
CA ASN A 271 2.60 9.41 -8.86
C ASN A 271 4.11 9.50 -8.61
N ILE A 272 4.89 8.48 -9.00
CA ILE A 272 6.36 8.54 -8.97
C ILE A 272 6.88 9.61 -9.94
N ALA A 273 6.33 9.67 -11.15
CA ALA A 273 6.71 10.69 -12.13
C ALA A 273 6.38 12.11 -11.63
N GLU A 274 5.19 12.32 -11.06
CA GLU A 274 4.81 13.60 -10.45
C GLU A 274 5.68 13.94 -9.23
N LEU A 275 6.05 12.96 -8.41
CA LEU A 275 6.98 13.16 -7.31
C LEU A 275 8.34 13.67 -7.82
N PHE A 276 8.88 13.08 -8.89
CA PHE A 276 10.12 13.56 -9.50
C PHE A 276 9.96 14.95 -10.13
N HIS A 277 8.79 15.27 -10.71
CA HIS A 277 8.49 16.62 -11.19
C HIS A 277 8.50 17.65 -10.06
N GLN A 278 8.03 17.28 -8.87
CA GLN A 278 8.11 18.13 -7.68
C GLN A 278 9.54 18.23 -7.14
N MET A 279 10.29 17.11 -7.10
CA MET A 279 11.70 17.11 -6.71
C MET A 279 12.54 18.02 -7.61
N ALA A 280 12.26 18.10 -8.91
CA ALA A 280 12.93 19.01 -9.84
C ALA A 280 12.71 20.51 -9.53
N LYS A 281 11.81 20.85 -8.61
CA LYS A 281 11.54 22.22 -8.12
C LYS A 281 12.23 22.51 -6.78
N LEU A 282 12.74 21.49 -6.08
CA LEU A 282 13.45 21.64 -4.81
C LEU A 282 14.85 22.24 -5.01
N THR A 283 15.46 22.67 -3.92
CA THR A 283 16.89 23.04 -3.85
C THR A 283 17.78 21.81 -3.93
N ASP A 284 19.04 22.00 -4.34
CA ASP A 284 19.98 20.88 -4.44
C ASP A 284 20.27 20.26 -3.06
N GLU A 285 20.26 21.08 -2.00
CA GLU A 285 20.38 20.61 -0.62
C GLU A 285 19.23 19.70 -0.21
N GLU A 286 17.97 20.11 -0.49
CA GLU A 286 16.78 19.29 -0.20
C GLU A 286 16.77 17.98 -1.01
N ILE A 287 17.25 18.00 -2.25
CA ILE A 287 17.36 16.78 -3.07
C ILE A 287 18.45 15.86 -2.49
N SER A 288 19.58 16.40 -2.04
CA SER A 288 20.66 15.64 -1.44
C SER A 288 20.25 14.97 -0.12
N GLU A 289 19.29 15.52 0.63
CA GLU A 289 18.70 14.88 1.81
C GLU A 289 17.85 13.64 1.44
N ILE A 290 17.27 13.64 0.24
CA ILE A 290 16.50 12.49 -0.29
C ILE A 290 17.45 11.44 -0.87
N HIS A 291 18.45 11.86 -1.65
CA HIS A 291 19.47 11.00 -2.23
C HIS A 291 20.75 11.79 -2.54
N PRO A 292 21.91 11.43 -1.94
CA PRO A 292 23.12 12.24 -1.96
C PRO A 292 23.77 12.39 -3.34
N GLU A 293 23.52 11.46 -4.27
CA GLU A 293 24.08 11.50 -5.64
C GLU A 293 23.21 12.29 -6.64
N HIS A 294 22.19 13.00 -6.17
CA HIS A 294 21.28 13.73 -7.04
C HIS A 294 21.19 15.22 -6.71
N ASN A 295 20.91 15.99 -7.77
CA ASN A 295 20.65 17.41 -7.74
C ASN A 295 19.52 17.73 -8.72
N ARG A 296 19.13 19.00 -8.82
CA ARG A 296 18.03 19.43 -9.69
C ARG A 296 18.24 19.04 -11.15
N ASN A 297 19.47 19.12 -11.66
CA ASN A 297 19.77 18.80 -13.06
C ASN A 297 19.66 17.30 -13.31
N SER A 298 20.16 16.46 -12.40
CA SER A 298 20.05 15.01 -12.53
C SER A 298 18.58 14.55 -12.51
N ILE A 299 17.75 15.11 -11.60
CA ILE A 299 16.32 14.80 -11.56
C ILE A 299 15.62 15.24 -12.86
N LYS A 300 15.96 16.41 -13.41
CA LYS A 300 15.42 16.85 -14.71
C LYS A 300 15.81 15.92 -15.86
N SER A 301 17.01 15.35 -15.84
CA SER A 301 17.44 14.37 -16.84
C SER A 301 16.82 12.98 -16.66
N LEU A 302 16.41 12.63 -15.44
CA LEU A 302 15.70 11.38 -15.12
C LEU A 302 14.26 11.40 -15.65
N LEU A 303 13.53 12.52 -15.50
CA LEU A 303 12.11 12.64 -15.86
C LEU A 303 11.73 12.07 -17.24
N PRO A 304 12.38 12.42 -18.36
CA PRO A 304 12.02 11.89 -19.67
C PRO A 304 12.32 10.39 -19.85
N ARG A 305 13.05 9.78 -18.91
CA ARG A 305 13.49 8.37 -18.92
C ARG A 305 12.65 7.49 -18.00
N VAL A 306 11.67 8.05 -17.28
CA VAL A 306 10.75 7.29 -16.43
C VAL A 306 9.51 6.94 -17.25
N HIS A 307 9.47 5.70 -17.71
CA HIS A 307 8.31 5.10 -18.38
C HIS A 307 7.56 4.23 -17.39
N TYR A 308 6.23 4.24 -17.46
CA TYR A 308 5.39 3.38 -16.64
C TYR A 308 4.22 2.81 -17.43
N TYR A 309 3.81 1.62 -17.05
CA TYR A 309 2.66 0.94 -17.62
C TYR A 309 1.36 1.70 -17.32
N GLN A 310 0.39 1.69 -18.24
CA GLN A 310 -0.81 2.54 -18.18
C GLN A 310 -2.12 1.75 -17.94
N ASP A 311 -2.08 0.42 -18.03
CA ASP A 311 -3.28 -0.43 -18.04
C ASP A 311 -3.30 -1.41 -16.86
N GLY A 312 -2.93 -0.93 -15.67
CA GLY A 312 -2.98 -1.70 -14.44
C GLY A 312 -3.28 -0.83 -13.22
N ALA A 313 -4.22 -1.24 -12.37
CA ALA A 313 -4.59 -0.52 -11.17
C ALA A 313 -5.05 -1.49 -10.07
N CYS A 314 -4.79 -1.11 -8.81
CA CYS A 314 -5.35 -1.80 -7.66
C CYS A 314 -6.83 -1.40 -7.49
N ILE A 315 -7.74 -2.39 -7.57
CA ILE A 315 -9.19 -2.16 -7.40
C ILE A 315 -9.56 -1.50 -6.06
N VAL A 316 -8.75 -1.70 -5.01
CA VAL A 316 -9.01 -1.10 -3.70
C VAL A 316 -8.65 0.38 -3.70
N HIS A 317 -7.51 0.75 -4.29
CA HIS A 317 -7.07 2.15 -4.30
C HIS A 317 -7.77 2.99 -5.37
N ASP A 318 -8.31 2.37 -6.42
CA ASP A 318 -9.07 3.06 -7.48
C ASP A 318 -10.27 3.85 -6.94
N MET A 319 -10.82 3.46 -5.78
CA MET A 319 -11.96 4.14 -5.17
C MET A 319 -11.67 5.56 -4.67
N PHE A 320 -10.39 5.93 -4.48
CA PHE A 320 -10.01 7.24 -3.95
C PHE A 320 -9.98 8.34 -5.04
N GLY A 321 -10.88 8.24 -6.01
CA GLY A 321 -10.98 9.18 -7.12
C GLY A 321 -11.60 10.53 -6.76
N ASN A 322 -11.87 11.34 -7.80
CA ASN A 322 -12.30 12.73 -7.68
C ASN A 322 -13.51 12.98 -6.74
N GLU A 323 -14.51 12.10 -6.73
CA GLU A 323 -15.69 12.26 -5.86
C GLU A 323 -15.31 12.24 -4.37
N VAL A 324 -14.45 11.28 -4.00
CA VAL A 324 -13.94 11.14 -2.63
C VAL A 324 -13.06 12.35 -2.28
N VAL A 325 -12.19 12.77 -3.20
CA VAL A 325 -11.29 13.92 -3.01
C VAL A 325 -12.05 15.23 -2.80
N GLU A 326 -13.11 15.49 -3.56
CA GLU A 326 -13.91 16.72 -3.37
C GLU A 326 -14.64 16.71 -2.02
N LYS A 327 -15.16 15.56 -1.59
CA LYS A 327 -15.75 15.41 -0.26
C LYS A 327 -14.72 15.61 0.86
N ILE A 328 -13.48 15.12 0.69
CA ILE A 328 -12.37 15.39 1.63
C ILE A 328 -12.06 16.89 1.68
N LYS A 329 -11.98 17.58 0.54
CA LYS A 329 -11.73 19.04 0.50
C LYS A 329 -12.85 19.84 1.17
N GLU A 330 -14.08 19.37 1.09
CA GLU A 330 -15.22 20.03 1.72
C GLU A 330 -15.26 19.83 3.24
N LEU A 331 -15.14 18.58 3.69
CA LEU A 331 -15.40 18.20 5.07
C LEU A 331 -14.15 17.99 5.93
N TYR A 332 -12.98 17.78 5.33
CA TYR A 332 -11.76 17.33 6.03
C TYR A 332 -10.50 18.11 5.61
N CYS A 333 -10.64 19.34 5.10
CA CYS A 333 -9.51 20.15 4.64
C CYS A 333 -8.53 20.63 5.75
N ASP A 334 -8.95 20.55 7.01
CA ASP A 334 -8.14 20.82 8.21
C ASP A 334 -7.68 19.53 8.93
N ALA A 335 -7.98 18.35 8.38
CA ALA A 335 -7.50 17.07 8.88
C ALA A 335 -6.08 16.76 8.38
N PHE A 336 -5.41 15.82 9.05
CA PHE A 336 -4.19 15.20 8.55
C PHE A 336 -4.52 14.28 7.38
N LEU A 337 -3.88 14.45 6.23
CA LEU A 337 -4.16 13.66 5.03
C LEU A 337 -3.04 12.65 4.76
N THR A 338 -3.40 11.38 4.66
CA THR A 338 -2.47 10.30 4.35
C THR A 338 -2.84 9.71 2.99
N ALA A 339 -1.86 9.29 2.19
CA ALA A 339 -2.12 8.58 0.93
C ALA A 339 -1.06 7.52 0.64
N HIS A 340 -1.50 6.38 0.11
CA HIS A 340 -0.62 5.38 -0.47
C HIS A 340 -0.16 5.80 -1.87
N PHE A 341 0.95 5.26 -2.38
CA PHE A 341 1.38 5.54 -3.76
C PHE A 341 0.44 5.01 -4.84
N GLU A 342 -0.39 4.01 -4.52
CA GLU A 342 -1.34 3.37 -5.45
C GLU A 342 -2.64 4.17 -5.65
N VAL A 343 -2.85 5.28 -4.94
CA VAL A 343 -4.09 6.08 -5.08
C VAL A 343 -4.10 6.89 -6.38
N PRO A 344 -5.28 7.20 -6.94
CA PRO A 344 -5.44 8.14 -8.05
C PRO A 344 -4.73 9.48 -7.82
N GLY A 345 -4.29 10.10 -8.92
CA GLY A 345 -3.46 11.32 -8.90
C GLY A 345 -4.09 12.50 -8.16
N GLU A 346 -5.42 12.59 -8.14
CA GLU A 346 -6.16 13.59 -7.37
C GLU A 346 -5.98 13.45 -5.85
N MET A 347 -6.00 12.23 -5.31
CA MET A 347 -5.81 11.96 -3.87
C MET A 347 -4.34 12.11 -3.52
N PHE A 348 -3.44 11.62 -4.38
CA PHE A 348 -2.00 11.83 -4.25
C PHE A 348 -1.67 13.34 -4.17
N SER A 349 -2.20 14.14 -5.09
CA SER A 349 -1.95 15.59 -5.15
C SER A 349 -2.47 16.30 -3.91
N LEU A 350 -3.65 15.92 -3.42
CA LEU A 350 -4.25 16.46 -2.20
C LEU A 350 -3.37 16.15 -0.97
N ALA A 351 -2.92 14.91 -0.82
CA ALA A 351 -2.05 14.52 0.29
C ALA A 351 -0.65 15.15 0.20
N MET A 352 -0.10 15.33 -1.02
CA MET A 352 1.15 16.05 -1.24
C MET A 352 1.04 17.54 -0.88
N GLU A 353 -0.09 18.18 -1.16
CA GLU A 353 -0.37 19.55 -0.71
C GLU A 353 -0.42 19.63 0.81
N ALA A 354 -1.11 18.71 1.46
CA ALA A 354 -1.15 18.63 2.92
C ALA A 354 0.24 18.36 3.51
N LYS A 355 1.07 17.52 2.87
CA LYS A 355 2.45 17.25 3.27
C LYS A 355 3.30 18.52 3.28
N ARG A 356 3.19 19.38 2.27
CA ARG A 356 3.89 20.69 2.23
C ARG A 356 3.48 21.62 3.38
N ARG A 357 2.24 21.47 3.88
CA ARG A 357 1.72 22.20 5.05
C ARG A 357 2.08 21.56 6.40
N GLY A 358 2.81 20.44 6.42
CA GLY A 358 3.07 19.64 7.61
C GLY A 358 1.83 18.88 8.13
N MET A 359 0.80 18.76 7.29
CA MET A 359 -0.50 18.15 7.58
C MET A 359 -0.73 16.85 6.79
N GLY A 360 0.31 16.25 6.20
CA GLY A 360 0.11 15.02 5.46
C GLY A 360 1.35 14.21 5.16
N VAL A 361 1.12 13.01 4.65
CA VAL A 361 2.16 12.05 4.26
C VAL A 361 1.72 11.29 3.01
N VAL A 362 2.68 10.98 2.16
CA VAL A 362 2.51 10.07 1.02
C VAL A 362 3.63 9.05 1.06
N GLY A 363 3.29 7.77 0.96
CA GLY A 363 4.27 6.69 1.08
C GLY A 363 3.65 5.30 1.15
N SER A 364 4.40 4.35 1.71
CA SER A 364 3.89 3.02 2.04
C SER A 364 2.97 3.03 3.26
N THR A 365 2.32 1.90 3.52
CA THR A 365 1.60 1.58 4.76
C THR A 365 2.43 1.94 6.01
N GLN A 366 3.71 1.55 6.05
CA GLN A 366 4.61 1.90 7.16
C GLN A 366 4.83 3.42 7.31
N ASN A 367 4.99 4.17 6.20
CA ASN A 367 5.15 5.63 6.28
C ASN A 367 3.90 6.30 6.85
N ILE A 368 2.71 5.81 6.49
CA ILE A 368 1.44 6.26 7.04
C ILE A 368 1.41 5.98 8.55
N LEU A 369 1.71 4.76 8.99
CA LEU A 369 1.69 4.37 10.40
C LEU A 369 2.68 5.20 11.26
N ASP A 370 3.88 5.44 10.75
CA ASP A 370 4.88 6.25 11.46
C ASP A 370 4.48 7.72 11.54
N PHE A 371 3.78 8.24 10.53
CA PHE A 371 3.19 9.58 10.57
C PHE A 371 2.12 9.70 11.66
N PHE A 372 1.23 8.70 11.80
CA PHE A 372 0.27 8.64 12.92
C PHE A 372 1.00 8.70 14.27
N LYS A 373 2.00 7.85 14.49
CA LYS A 373 2.78 7.82 15.74
C LYS A 373 3.44 9.17 16.02
N SER A 374 4.09 9.77 15.03
CA SER A 374 4.74 11.07 15.17
C SER A 374 3.76 12.17 15.55
N ARG A 375 2.64 12.32 14.84
CA ARG A 375 1.65 13.37 15.12
C ARG A 375 0.98 13.18 16.48
N VAL A 376 0.71 11.93 16.89
CA VAL A 376 0.18 11.62 18.22
C VAL A 376 1.20 11.97 19.29
N GLN A 377 2.47 11.60 19.10
CA GLN A 377 3.55 11.97 20.04
C GLN A 377 3.69 13.49 20.17
N ASP A 378 3.66 14.23 19.06
CA ASP A 378 3.71 15.70 19.05
C ASP A 378 2.52 16.32 19.82
N ALA A 379 1.34 15.70 19.81
CA ALA A 379 0.19 16.14 20.61
C ALA A 379 0.36 15.81 22.09
N LEU A 380 0.86 14.61 22.40
CA LEU A 380 1.16 14.21 23.77
C LEU A 380 2.19 15.15 24.40
N ASP A 381 3.25 15.51 23.67
CA ASP A 381 4.31 16.39 24.17
C ASP A 381 3.85 17.83 24.45
N ARG A 382 2.75 18.28 23.81
CA ARG A 382 2.14 19.58 24.06
C ARG A 382 1.31 19.65 25.35
N ASP A 383 0.87 18.50 25.89
CA ASP A 383 0.07 18.37 27.13
C ASP A 383 -1.19 19.26 27.14
N LEU A 384 -1.92 19.29 26.02
CA LEU A 384 -3.19 19.99 25.85
C LEU A 384 -4.26 19.02 25.36
N ASP A 385 -5.53 19.33 25.66
CA ASP A 385 -6.66 18.62 25.06
C ASP A 385 -6.60 18.79 23.54
N ASP A 386 -6.48 17.67 22.81
CA ASP A 386 -6.31 17.68 21.37
C ASP A 386 -7.17 16.58 20.71
N HIS A 387 -7.68 16.90 19.53
CA HIS A 387 -8.46 15.99 18.71
C HIS A 387 -7.82 15.94 17.32
N LEU A 388 -7.05 14.87 17.07
CA LEU A 388 -6.34 14.70 15.82
C LEU A 388 -7.21 13.92 14.85
N GLN A 389 -7.63 14.55 13.76
CA GLN A 389 -8.40 13.91 12.71
C GLN A 389 -7.48 13.52 11.54
N PHE A 390 -7.53 12.25 11.12
CA PHE A 390 -6.74 11.71 10.01
C PHE A 390 -7.64 11.12 8.95
N VAL A 391 -7.40 11.45 7.68
CA VAL A 391 -8.02 10.79 6.54
C VAL A 391 -7.09 9.68 6.04
N LEU A 392 -7.59 8.44 6.03
CA LEU A 392 -6.83 7.26 5.65
C LEU A 392 -6.93 7.02 4.13
N GLY A 393 -5.98 7.51 3.34
CA GLY A 393 -5.92 7.29 1.88
C GLY A 393 -5.27 5.97 1.49
N THR A 394 -5.72 4.88 2.08
CA THR A 394 -5.30 3.51 1.77
C THR A 394 -6.38 2.51 2.25
N GLU A 395 -6.16 1.22 2.04
CA GLU A 395 -7.07 0.16 2.50
C GLU A 395 -7.29 0.17 4.03
N SER A 396 -8.52 -0.15 4.45
CA SER A 396 -8.93 -0.17 5.85
C SER A 396 -8.27 -1.24 6.72
N GLY A 397 -7.68 -2.28 6.11
CA GLY A 397 -6.96 -3.33 6.84
C GLY A 397 -5.85 -2.80 7.76
N MET A 398 -5.35 -1.58 7.53
CA MET A 398 -4.40 -0.92 8.43
C MET A 398 -4.99 -0.53 9.79
N ILE A 399 -6.31 -0.56 9.97
CA ILE A 399 -6.96 -0.01 11.17
C ILE A 399 -6.51 -0.69 12.46
N THR A 400 -6.39 -2.02 12.48
CA THR A 400 -5.96 -2.77 13.67
C THR A 400 -4.55 -2.35 14.10
N SER A 401 -3.65 -2.18 13.11
CA SER A 401 -2.28 -1.71 13.35
C SER A 401 -2.24 -0.26 13.85
N ILE A 402 -3.06 0.62 13.28
CA ILE A 402 -3.19 2.02 13.72
C ILE A 402 -3.73 2.09 15.15
N VAL A 403 -4.83 1.38 15.44
CA VAL A 403 -5.43 1.33 16.78
C VAL A 403 -4.44 0.80 17.80
N ALA A 404 -3.74 -0.30 17.50
CA ALA A 404 -2.73 -0.86 18.39
C ALA A 404 -1.60 0.14 18.67
N ALA A 405 -1.07 0.81 17.64
CA ALA A 405 0.00 1.79 17.78
C ALA A 405 -0.45 3.03 18.59
N VAL A 406 -1.61 3.59 18.26
CA VAL A 406 -2.16 4.78 18.94
C VAL A 406 -2.47 4.47 20.40
N ARG A 407 -3.15 3.35 20.69
CA ARG A 407 -3.44 2.94 22.07
C ARG A 407 -2.16 2.64 22.86
N GLY A 408 -1.15 2.05 22.23
CA GLY A 408 0.16 1.86 22.85
C GLY A 408 0.77 3.17 23.37
N LEU A 409 0.60 4.28 22.63
CA LEU A 409 1.04 5.61 23.06
C LEU A 409 0.11 6.21 24.13
N LEU A 410 -1.22 6.13 23.94
CA LEU A 410 -2.23 6.68 24.85
C LEU A 410 -2.38 5.89 26.17
N SER A 411 -1.83 4.68 26.27
CA SER A 411 -1.87 3.86 27.50
C SER A 411 -0.52 3.80 28.21
N SER A 412 0.47 4.59 27.77
CA SER A 412 1.76 4.68 28.44
C SER A 412 1.61 5.23 29.87
N PRO A 413 2.31 4.67 30.88
CA PRO A 413 2.27 5.17 32.26
C PRO A 413 2.64 6.66 32.37
N ALA A 414 3.50 7.15 31.48
CA ALA A 414 3.88 8.55 31.39
C ALA A 414 2.69 9.46 31.00
N TYR A 415 1.71 8.95 30.26
CA TYR A 415 0.51 9.68 29.86
C TYR A 415 -0.63 9.56 30.87
N LEU A 416 -0.84 8.40 31.49
CA LEU A 416 -1.90 8.22 32.50
C LEU A 416 -1.76 9.14 33.73
N SER A 417 -0.58 9.73 33.92
CA SER A 417 -0.31 10.74 34.96
C SER A 417 -0.64 12.19 34.54
N ARG A 418 -0.99 12.43 33.27
CA ARG A 418 -1.27 13.75 32.69
C ARG A 418 -2.76 14.07 32.73
N LYS A 419 -3.10 15.37 32.71
CA LYS A 419 -4.49 15.86 32.73
C LYS A 419 -5.12 15.98 31.34
N SER A 420 -4.31 16.06 30.28
CA SER A 420 -4.77 16.30 28.92
C SER A 420 -5.47 15.09 28.32
N ARG A 421 -6.58 15.31 27.61
CA ARG A 421 -7.29 14.28 26.85
C ARG A 421 -6.99 14.41 25.37
N VAL A 422 -6.13 13.52 24.86
CA VAL A 422 -5.86 13.36 23.43
C VAL A 422 -6.77 12.28 22.84
N THR A 423 -7.43 12.59 21.73
CA THR A 423 -8.22 11.64 20.94
C THR A 423 -7.78 11.66 19.48
N VAL A 424 -7.85 10.50 18.83
CA VAL A 424 -7.45 10.33 17.43
C VAL A 424 -8.63 9.80 16.63
N GLU A 425 -9.12 10.56 15.67
CA GLU A 425 -10.17 10.12 14.75
C GLU A 425 -9.54 9.66 13.43
N VAL A 426 -9.80 8.42 13.05
CA VAL A 426 -9.41 7.82 11.77
C VAL A 426 -10.64 7.81 10.86
N VAL A 427 -10.61 8.62 9.81
CA VAL A 427 -11.69 8.78 8.82
C VAL A 427 -11.42 7.83 7.65
N PHE A 428 -12.42 7.03 7.30
CA PHE A 428 -12.39 6.11 6.16
C PHE A 428 -13.03 6.78 4.95
N PRO A 429 -12.27 7.20 3.92
CA PRO A 429 -12.80 7.92 2.78
C PRO A 429 -13.49 6.96 1.80
N VAL A 430 -14.50 6.25 2.30
CA VAL A 430 -15.30 5.25 1.62
C VAL A 430 -16.71 5.79 1.55
N SER A 431 -17.24 5.91 0.34
CA SER A 431 -18.62 6.35 0.15
C SER A 431 -19.55 5.14 0.23
N SER A 432 -20.70 5.28 0.87
CA SER A 432 -21.82 4.36 0.71
C SER A 432 -22.33 4.31 -0.74
N ASP A 433 -22.08 5.38 -1.51
CA ASP A 433 -22.64 5.60 -2.85
C ASP A 433 -21.62 5.37 -4.00
N SER A 434 -20.32 5.24 -3.71
CA SER A 434 -19.28 5.01 -4.72
C SER A 434 -19.20 3.53 -5.12
N ILE A 435 -20.32 3.02 -5.62
CA ILE A 435 -20.35 1.83 -6.47
C ILE A 435 -20.10 2.34 -7.88
N SER A 436 -18.99 1.94 -8.48
CA SER A 436 -18.66 2.22 -9.88
C SER A 436 -19.81 1.77 -10.79
N LYS A 437 -20.64 2.73 -11.24
CA LYS A 437 -21.41 2.57 -12.48
C LYS A 437 -20.41 2.70 -13.61
N THR A 438 -19.85 1.58 -14.06
CA THR A 438 -19.02 1.53 -15.25
C THR A 438 -19.83 2.14 -16.40
N LYS A 439 -19.37 3.29 -16.92
CA LYS A 439 -19.96 3.90 -18.11
C LYS A 439 -19.71 2.97 -19.30
N LEU A 440 -20.70 2.15 -19.62
CA LEU A 440 -20.81 1.57 -20.96
C LEU A 440 -21.04 2.73 -21.91
N ASN A 441 -20.02 3.05 -22.71
CA ASN A 441 -20.13 4.00 -23.81
C ASN A 441 -21.28 3.56 -24.71
N SER A 442 -22.36 4.34 -24.72
CA SER A 442 -23.46 4.19 -25.64
C SER A 442 -23.02 4.70 -27.00
N SER A 443 -22.52 3.80 -27.86
CA SER A 443 -22.41 4.03 -29.29
C SER A 443 -22.81 2.76 -30.04
N GLU A 444 -24.01 2.82 -30.61
CA GLU A 444 -24.52 2.15 -31.81
C GLU A 444 -24.21 0.65 -32.06
N GLY A 445 -25.27 -0.16 -31.90
CA GLY A 445 -25.64 -1.22 -32.84
C GLY A 445 -24.76 -2.48 -32.91
N VAL A 446 -24.82 -3.37 -31.92
CA VAL A 446 -24.37 -4.77 -32.08
C VAL A 446 -25.34 -5.75 -31.38
N ASN A 447 -25.65 -6.83 -32.08
CA ASN A 447 -26.66 -7.85 -31.78
C ASN A 447 -26.59 -8.44 -30.35
N SER A 448 -27.78 -8.64 -29.77
CA SER A 448 -28.05 -9.12 -28.41
C SER A 448 -27.63 -10.57 -28.10
N SER A 449 -26.81 -11.21 -28.93
CA SER A 449 -26.28 -12.56 -28.69
C SER A 449 -24.81 -12.57 -28.26
N ILE A 450 -24.05 -11.48 -28.46
CA ILE A 450 -22.63 -11.38 -28.06
C ILE A 450 -22.50 -10.82 -26.63
N ALA A 451 -23.49 -10.03 -26.17
CA ALA A 451 -23.52 -9.49 -24.81
C ALA A 451 -23.63 -10.56 -23.72
N ASN A 452 -24.20 -11.73 -24.03
CA ASN A 452 -24.31 -12.85 -23.08
C ASN A 452 -23.03 -13.69 -22.98
N ASP A 453 -22.16 -13.66 -23.99
CA ASP A 453 -20.86 -14.36 -23.96
C ASP A 453 -19.76 -13.50 -23.32
N LEU A 454 -19.85 -12.17 -23.40
CA LEU A 454 -18.99 -11.26 -22.63
C LEU A 454 -19.30 -11.26 -21.12
N ALA A 455 -20.51 -11.64 -20.72
CA ALA A 455 -20.86 -11.85 -19.32
C ALA A 455 -20.25 -13.13 -18.70
N LYS A 456 -19.61 -13.99 -19.52
CA LYS A 456 -18.91 -15.22 -19.07
C LYS A 456 -17.40 -15.06 -18.95
N LEU A 457 -16.83 -13.91 -19.32
CA LEU A 457 -15.41 -13.64 -19.18
C LEU A 457 -15.20 -12.56 -18.12
N THR A 458 -14.32 -12.87 -17.17
CA THR A 458 -13.98 -12.09 -15.95
C THR A 458 -15.02 -12.16 -14.82
N VAL A 459 -15.42 -13.38 -14.44
CA VAL A 459 -15.95 -13.62 -13.08
C VAL A 459 -14.76 -13.66 -12.14
N VAL A 460 -14.55 -12.58 -11.37
CA VAL A 460 -13.70 -12.63 -10.16
C VAL A 460 -14.37 -13.60 -9.20
N PRO A 461 -13.73 -14.71 -8.78
CA PRO A 461 -14.32 -15.64 -7.82
C PRO A 461 -14.60 -14.89 -6.50
N GLY A 462 -15.83 -14.94 -6.01
CA GLY A 462 -16.22 -14.40 -4.69
C GLY A 462 -17.27 -13.28 -4.67
N VAL A 463 -17.72 -12.76 -5.82
CA VAL A 463 -18.88 -11.85 -5.89
C VAL A 463 -19.98 -12.46 -6.75
N THR A 464 -20.89 -13.17 -6.09
CA THR A 464 -22.20 -13.48 -6.66
C THR A 464 -22.89 -12.16 -7.04
N THR A 465 -23.23 -12.03 -8.32
CA THR A 465 -24.12 -10.99 -8.85
C THR A 465 -25.42 -11.00 -8.05
N GLY A 466 -25.51 -10.11 -7.04
CA GLY A 466 -26.65 -10.04 -6.14
C GLY A 466 -26.33 -9.58 -4.72
N GLU A 467 -25.08 -9.66 -4.27
CA GLU A 467 -24.68 -9.08 -2.98
C GLU A 467 -24.37 -7.59 -3.14
N GLY A 468 -25.38 -6.76 -2.84
CA GLY A 468 -25.13 -5.37 -2.48
C GLY A 468 -24.11 -5.30 -1.33
N CYS A 469 -23.31 -4.23 -1.30
CA CYS A 469 -22.24 -3.98 -0.33
C CYS A 469 -22.64 -4.51 1.06
N SER A 470 -22.06 -5.64 1.48
CA SER A 470 -22.47 -6.25 2.74
C SER A 470 -22.16 -5.30 3.88
N ILE A 471 -22.96 -5.40 4.96
CA ILE A 471 -22.76 -4.74 6.26
C ILE A 471 -21.36 -4.99 6.87
N HIS A 472 -20.50 -5.81 6.25
CA HIS A 472 -19.13 -6.12 6.66
C HIS A 472 -18.10 -5.39 5.78
N GLY A 473 -18.44 -4.23 5.23
CA GLY A 473 -17.51 -3.37 4.52
C GLY A 473 -17.14 -3.86 3.11
N GLY A 474 -18.16 -4.29 2.34
CA GLY A 474 -17.99 -4.85 0.99
C GLY A 474 -17.19 -3.99 0.01
N CYS A 475 -17.21 -2.66 0.15
CA CYS A 475 -16.73 -1.78 -0.90
C CYS A 475 -15.25 -1.40 -0.78
N ALA A 476 -14.63 -1.42 0.42
CA ALA A 476 -13.31 -0.85 0.68
C ALA A 476 -12.24 -1.83 1.19
N SER A 477 -12.41 -3.10 0.86
CA SER A 477 -11.47 -4.16 1.20
C SER A 477 -11.27 -5.08 0.00
N CYS A 478 -10.06 -5.59 -0.18
CA CYS A 478 -9.76 -6.43 -1.34
C CYS A 478 -10.58 -7.74 -1.31
N PRO A 479 -11.38 -8.05 -2.35
CA PRO A 479 -12.19 -9.28 -2.40
C PRO A 479 -11.32 -10.54 -2.34
N TYR A 480 -10.12 -10.51 -2.95
CA TYR A 480 -9.18 -11.63 -2.87
C TYR A 480 -8.61 -11.81 -1.46
N MET A 481 -8.30 -10.72 -0.75
CA MET A 481 -7.80 -10.82 0.63
C MET A 481 -8.87 -11.41 1.56
N LYS A 482 -10.17 -11.14 1.31
CA LYS A 482 -11.30 -11.72 2.05
C LYS A 482 -11.45 -13.23 1.91
N MET A 483 -10.82 -13.86 0.91
CA MET A 483 -10.75 -15.32 0.82
C MET A 483 -9.95 -15.94 1.98
N ASN A 484 -9.11 -15.15 2.65
CA ASN A 484 -8.35 -15.56 3.82
C ASN A 484 -9.20 -15.38 5.08
N THR A 485 -9.95 -16.42 5.46
CA THR A 485 -10.80 -16.38 6.65
C THR A 485 -10.13 -17.03 7.86
N LEU A 486 -10.56 -16.65 9.07
CA LEU A 486 -10.12 -17.30 10.30
C LEU A 486 -10.52 -18.78 10.34
N SER A 487 -11.70 -19.11 9.81
CA SER A 487 -12.19 -20.48 9.70
C SER A 487 -11.29 -21.33 8.80
N SER A 488 -10.88 -20.81 7.64
CA SER A 488 -9.92 -21.49 6.76
C SER A 488 -8.59 -21.75 7.47
N LEU A 489 -8.07 -20.75 8.19
CA LEU A 489 -6.82 -20.90 8.95
C LEU A 489 -6.94 -22.00 10.02
N LEU A 490 -8.03 -22.03 10.78
CA LEU A 490 -8.27 -23.05 11.79
C LEU A 490 -8.41 -24.44 11.17
N ASN A 491 -9.22 -24.60 10.12
CA ASN A 491 -9.43 -25.87 9.43
C ASN A 491 -8.11 -26.46 8.91
N ILE A 492 -7.33 -25.65 8.17
CA ILE A 492 -6.02 -26.07 7.67
C ILE A 492 -5.08 -26.42 8.83
N SER A 493 -5.08 -25.63 9.90
CA SER A 493 -4.20 -25.88 11.05
C SER A 493 -4.52 -27.21 11.75
N HIS A 494 -5.80 -27.56 11.86
CA HIS A 494 -6.26 -28.81 12.48
C HIS A 494 -5.97 -30.03 11.61
N GLU A 495 -6.09 -29.89 10.29
CA GLU A 495 -5.84 -30.97 9.31
C GLU A 495 -4.35 -31.24 9.07
N LEU A 496 -3.44 -30.40 9.57
CA LEU A 496 -2.00 -30.66 9.49
C LEU A 496 -1.54 -31.63 10.59
N PRO A 497 -0.61 -32.57 10.31
CA PRO A 497 -0.02 -32.89 9.00
C PRO A 497 -1.03 -33.51 8.03
N ASP A 498 -0.95 -33.15 6.74
CA ASP A 498 -1.86 -33.65 5.70
C ASP A 498 -1.66 -35.14 5.40
N SER A 499 -2.25 -36.00 6.24
CA SER A 499 -2.13 -37.45 6.12
C SER A 499 -3.00 -38.06 5.01
N GLU A 500 -4.10 -37.39 4.65
CA GLU A 500 -5.09 -37.88 3.68
C GLU A 500 -4.98 -37.19 2.31
N ASN A 501 -3.98 -36.31 2.14
CA ASN A 501 -3.77 -35.50 0.92
C ASN A 501 -4.97 -34.59 0.59
N ALA A 502 -5.73 -34.19 1.62
CA ALA A 502 -6.90 -33.33 1.50
C ALA A 502 -6.49 -31.86 1.27
N LEU A 503 -5.28 -31.48 1.69
CA LEU A 503 -4.77 -30.11 1.59
C LEU A 503 -3.92 -29.85 0.34
N CYS A 504 -3.86 -30.79 -0.62
CA CYS A 504 -3.09 -30.65 -1.85
C CYS A 504 -3.39 -29.35 -2.61
N GLY A 505 -4.67 -28.96 -2.72
CA GLY A 505 -5.09 -27.71 -3.36
C GLY A 505 -4.75 -26.42 -2.59
N TYR A 506 -4.45 -26.54 -1.30
CA TYR A 506 -4.05 -25.43 -0.44
C TYR A 506 -2.53 -25.27 -0.37
N GLN A 507 -1.76 -26.23 -0.86
CA GLN A 507 -0.32 -26.13 -0.85
C GLN A 507 0.15 -25.08 -1.86
N ALA A 508 1.04 -24.19 -1.43
CA ALA A 508 1.67 -23.23 -2.33
C ALA A 508 2.43 -24.00 -3.42
N SER A 509 2.14 -23.69 -4.68
CA SER A 509 2.70 -24.40 -5.82
C SER A 509 4.22 -24.30 -5.84
N ARG A 510 4.88 -25.43 -6.12
CA ARG A 510 6.28 -25.42 -6.57
C ARG A 510 6.28 -25.21 -8.08
N PHE A 511 6.98 -24.19 -8.56
CA PHE A 511 7.07 -23.93 -9.99
C PHE A 511 7.96 -24.99 -10.65
N ASN A 512 7.32 -26.05 -11.17
CA ASN A 512 7.96 -27.00 -12.08
C ASN A 512 7.91 -26.52 -13.54
N ALA A 513 7.34 -25.33 -13.78
CA ALA A 513 7.21 -24.72 -15.09
C ALA A 513 8.49 -23.99 -15.50
N THR A 514 8.69 -23.88 -16.82
CA THR A 514 9.86 -23.23 -17.42
C THR A 514 9.48 -21.92 -18.10
N THR A 515 10.45 -21.01 -18.16
CA THR A 515 10.36 -19.75 -18.90
C THR A 515 10.39 -20.02 -20.42
N PRO A 516 10.07 -19.02 -21.27
CA PRO A 516 10.20 -19.16 -22.73
C PRO A 516 11.60 -19.59 -23.21
N LEU A 517 12.66 -19.25 -22.46
CA LEU A 517 14.04 -19.69 -22.73
C LEU A 517 14.39 -21.05 -22.10
N GLY A 518 13.42 -21.77 -21.52
CA GLY A 518 13.59 -23.12 -20.96
C GLY A 518 14.22 -23.18 -19.57
N LYS A 519 14.32 -22.06 -18.85
CA LYS A 519 14.86 -22.01 -17.47
C LYS A 519 13.77 -22.21 -16.44
N SER A 520 14.12 -22.62 -15.22
CA SER A 520 13.13 -22.73 -14.13
C SER A 520 12.55 -21.36 -13.76
N ILE A 521 11.22 -21.25 -13.68
CA ILE A 521 10.55 -20.01 -13.22
C ILE A 521 10.94 -19.69 -11.77
N ALA A 522 11.07 -20.71 -10.92
CA ALA A 522 11.47 -20.50 -9.53
C ALA A 522 12.84 -19.83 -9.43
N GLU A 523 13.81 -20.30 -10.23
CA GLU A 523 15.17 -19.76 -10.22
C GLU A 523 15.23 -18.34 -10.81
N VAL A 524 14.69 -18.15 -12.02
CA VAL A 524 14.78 -16.86 -12.73
C VAL A 524 13.89 -15.79 -12.07
N GLY A 525 12.69 -16.16 -11.62
CA GLY A 525 11.75 -15.24 -11.00
C GLY A 525 12.20 -14.77 -9.61
N CYS A 526 13.04 -15.55 -8.92
CA CYS A 526 13.65 -15.12 -7.66
C CYS A 526 14.77 -14.09 -7.86
N GLU A 527 15.46 -14.07 -9.01
CA GLU A 527 16.56 -13.11 -9.25
C GLU A 527 16.14 -11.65 -9.03
N PRO A 528 15.03 -11.13 -9.61
CA PRO A 528 14.54 -9.78 -9.31
C PRO A 528 14.25 -9.48 -7.84
N ILE A 529 13.78 -10.48 -7.08
CA ILE A 529 13.50 -10.35 -5.65
C ILE A 529 14.81 -10.28 -4.87
N LEU A 530 15.79 -11.10 -5.24
CA LEU A 530 17.14 -11.04 -4.67
C LEU A 530 17.85 -9.73 -4.98
N HIS A 531 17.65 -9.16 -6.18
CA HIS A 531 18.13 -7.82 -6.52
C HIS A 531 17.56 -6.76 -5.58
N MET A 532 16.25 -6.82 -5.30
CA MET A 532 15.59 -5.94 -4.34
C MET A 532 16.15 -6.11 -2.92
N ARG A 533 16.33 -7.35 -2.45
CA ARG A 533 16.88 -7.65 -1.11
C ARG A 533 18.31 -7.13 -0.97
N HIS A 534 19.13 -7.33 -2.00
CA HIS A 534 20.48 -6.77 -2.04
C HIS A 534 20.43 -5.24 -1.95
N PHE A 535 19.55 -4.59 -2.73
CA PHE A 535 19.37 -3.14 -2.68
C PHE A 535 18.94 -2.65 -1.28
N GLN A 536 18.01 -3.32 -0.62
CA GLN A 536 17.60 -2.94 0.73
C GLN A 536 18.73 -3.08 1.76
N ALA A 537 19.58 -4.11 1.62
CA ALA A 537 20.70 -4.36 2.52
C ALA A 537 21.90 -3.43 2.28
N ARG A 538 22.21 -3.13 1.01
CA ARG A 538 23.43 -2.40 0.61
C ARG A 538 23.20 -0.97 0.14
N ARG A 539 21.95 -0.59 -0.09
CA ARG A 539 21.54 0.68 -0.72
C ARG A 539 22.15 0.89 -2.10
N GLN A 540 22.51 -0.19 -2.79
CA GLN A 540 23.11 -0.19 -4.12
C GLN A 540 22.51 -1.35 -4.94
N LEU A 541 22.39 -1.16 -6.26
CA LEU A 541 22.03 -2.23 -7.17
C LEU A 541 23.16 -3.25 -7.25
N PRO A 542 22.85 -4.57 -7.32
CA PRO A 542 23.86 -5.60 -7.48
C PRO A 542 24.73 -5.38 -8.72
N GLU A 543 26.04 -5.58 -8.60
CA GLU A 543 26.98 -5.45 -9.72
C GLU A 543 26.59 -6.34 -10.92
N LYS A 544 26.10 -7.56 -10.67
CA LYS A 544 25.58 -8.47 -11.70
C LYS A 544 24.45 -7.82 -12.51
N LEU A 545 23.50 -7.17 -11.83
CA LEU A 545 22.36 -6.50 -12.47
C LEU A 545 22.84 -5.28 -13.28
N VAL A 546 23.69 -4.45 -12.69
CA VAL A 546 24.29 -3.28 -13.36
C VAL A 546 25.02 -3.71 -14.64
N HIS A 547 25.82 -4.77 -14.56
CA HIS A 547 26.53 -5.32 -15.70
C HIS A 547 25.59 -5.84 -16.80
N GLN A 548 24.52 -6.54 -16.44
CA GLN A 548 23.52 -7.02 -17.41
C GLN A 548 22.84 -5.87 -18.16
N ILE A 549 22.57 -4.75 -17.48
CA ILE A 549 21.95 -3.56 -18.08
C ILE A 549 22.91 -2.91 -19.08
N LEU A 550 24.18 -2.74 -18.70
CA LEU A 550 25.19 -2.11 -19.54
C LEU A 550 25.59 -2.98 -20.74
N MET A 551 25.71 -4.30 -20.58
CA MET A 551 26.08 -5.21 -21.67
C MET A 551 25.04 -5.22 -22.80
N ARG A 552 23.74 -5.23 -22.47
CA ARG A 552 22.67 -5.13 -23.48
C ARG A 552 22.66 -3.76 -24.20
N SER A 553 23.21 -2.72 -23.58
CA SER A 553 23.42 -1.43 -24.24
C SER A 553 24.51 -1.49 -25.32
N ASN A 554 25.57 -2.26 -25.08
CA ASN A 554 26.68 -2.39 -26.03
C ASN A 554 26.29 -3.25 -27.24
N ASP A 555 25.47 -4.30 -27.04
CA ASP A 555 24.97 -5.12 -28.14
C ASP A 555 24.00 -4.33 -29.05
N GLY A 556 23.22 -3.40 -28.50
CA GLY A 556 22.33 -2.52 -29.26
C GLY A 556 23.06 -1.47 -30.11
N ALA A 557 24.27 -1.06 -29.70
CA ALA A 557 25.11 -0.11 -30.46
C ALA A 557 25.87 -0.76 -31.63
N ALA A 558 25.96 -2.09 -31.68
CA ALA A 558 26.61 -2.82 -32.77
C ALA A 558 25.69 -3.07 -33.98
N VAL A 559 24.41 -2.70 -33.89
CA VAL A 559 23.38 -2.96 -34.93
C VAL A 559 22.80 -1.67 -35.53
N SER A 560 23.33 -0.49 -35.19
CA SER A 560 22.93 0.81 -35.77
C SER A 560 23.74 1.21 -37.00
#